data_AF-A0A3M7PR53-F1
#
_entry.id   AF-A0A3M7PR53-F1
#
_cell.length_a   1.000
_cell.length_b   1.000
_cell.length_c   1.000
_cell.angle_alpha   90.00
_cell.angle_beta   90.00
_cell.angle_gamma   90.00
#
_symmetry.space_group_name_H-M   'P 1'
#
loop_
_entity.id
_entity.type
_entity.pdbx_description
1 polymer ?
#
loop_
_entity_poly.entity_id
_entity_poly.type
_entity_poly.pdbx_seq_one_letter_code
_entity_poly.pdbx_strand_id
1 'polypeptide(L)'
;MTSAEDDIIKKRLLIEGDSGNEDRIINKLIKNFVKWTNSFYAENGILNEEENSENLYEQLVSSLGHAEFGLIRNQFIVEMNKNEQENYKMLYEKISNEIEKAKKKIIENKAELVEARKIRKNRQEYDVLAKQILNYPDRREMQETIKNLEAKVESLKKAECDYDRKIDLRRKQFSVVLQSLSSLKNLIESDTNIDEYLNQIEMHDDAHMSKSRIKKDQSPETNEEMDEDTKQETHTKRDKYSIPEVEMEES
;
A
#
# COMPACT_ATOMS: atom_id res chain seq x y z
N MET A 1 3.32 45.86 27.52
CA MET A 1 3.50 46.64 28.76
C MET A 1 2.20 47.34 29.22
N THR A 2 1.00 46.85 28.87
CA THR A 2 -0.29 47.44 29.29
C THR A 2 -1.08 46.56 30.28
N SER A 3 -0.64 45.31 30.53
CA SER A 3 -1.41 44.36 31.36
C SER A 3 -1.63 44.83 32.79
N ALA A 4 -0.64 45.47 33.42
CA ALA A 4 -0.74 45.85 34.83
C ALA A 4 -1.75 46.98 35.06
N GLU A 5 -1.79 47.98 34.18
CA GLU A 5 -2.76 49.07 34.24
C GLU A 5 -4.17 48.57 33.89
N ASP A 6 -4.31 47.72 32.87
CA ASP A 6 -5.58 47.09 32.50
C ASP A 6 -6.14 46.22 33.65
N ASP A 7 -5.27 45.52 34.38
CA ASP A 7 -5.65 44.70 35.53
C ASP A 7 -6.05 45.55 36.74
N ILE A 8 -5.40 46.70 36.97
CA ILE A 8 -5.80 47.68 37.99
C ILE A 8 -7.15 48.30 37.64
N ILE A 9 -7.35 48.68 36.37
CA ILE A 9 -8.61 49.26 35.89
C ILE A 9 -9.75 48.25 36.00
N LYS A 10 -9.55 46.98 35.63
CA LYS A 10 -10.55 45.91 35.80
C LYS A 10 -10.90 45.68 37.25
N LYS A 11 -9.91 45.58 38.15
CA LYS A 11 -10.14 45.43 39.59
C LYS A 11 -10.90 46.61 40.16
N ARG A 12 -10.52 47.83 39.77
CA ARG A 12 -11.20 49.05 40.20
C ARG A 12 -12.64 49.11 39.69
N LEU A 13 -12.88 48.75 38.42
CA LEU A 13 -14.22 48.74 37.83
C LEU A 13 -15.13 47.68 38.46
N LEU A 14 -14.59 46.51 38.81
CA LEU A 14 -15.33 45.45 39.52
C LEU A 14 -15.71 45.86 40.94
N ILE A 15 -14.87 46.66 41.61
CA ILE A 15 -15.12 47.13 42.98
C ILE A 15 -16.04 48.37 42.95
N GLU A 16 -15.68 49.42 42.22
CA GLU A 16 -16.41 50.70 42.20
C GLU A 16 -17.70 50.65 41.34
N GLY A 17 -17.83 49.69 40.43
CA GLY A 17 -18.99 49.58 39.53
C GLY A 17 -20.32 49.28 40.22
N ASP A 18 -20.28 48.70 41.44
CA ASP A 18 -21.50 48.34 42.19
C ASP A 18 -21.45 48.78 43.67
N SER A 19 -20.29 48.70 44.34
CA SER A 19 -20.18 49.01 45.79
C SER A 19 -20.17 50.51 46.13
N GLY A 20 -19.84 51.38 45.17
CA GLY A 20 -19.67 52.82 45.43
C GLY A 20 -20.97 53.57 45.79
N ASN A 21 -22.14 52.99 45.50
CA ASN A 21 -23.43 53.59 45.80
C ASN A 21 -23.90 53.27 47.24
N GLU A 22 -23.58 52.08 47.74
CA GLU A 22 -24.01 51.64 49.07
C GLU A 22 -23.19 52.31 50.17
N ASP A 23 -21.89 52.50 49.95
CA ASP A 23 -21.04 53.30 50.85
C ASP A 23 -21.56 54.73 51.00
N ARG A 24 -22.13 55.32 49.94
CA ARG A 24 -22.74 56.66 50.02
C ARG A 24 -24.02 56.65 50.86
N ILE A 25 -24.82 55.59 50.77
CA ILE A 25 -26.04 55.41 51.55
C ILE A 25 -25.69 55.23 53.03
N ILE A 26 -24.71 54.39 53.35
CA ILE A 26 -24.23 54.17 54.73
C ILE A 26 -23.66 55.46 55.31
N ASN A 27 -22.81 56.18 54.57
CA ASN A 27 -22.27 57.46 55.01
C ASN A 27 -23.37 58.52 55.22
N LYS A 28 -24.44 58.50 54.42
CA LYS A 28 -25.60 59.37 54.60
C LYS A 28 -26.42 58.98 55.84
N LEU A 29 -26.64 57.69 56.07
CA LEU A 29 -27.29 57.17 57.28
C LEU A 29 -26.52 57.60 58.54
N ILE A 30 -25.20 57.45 58.56
CA ILE A 30 -24.34 57.87 59.69
C ILE A 30 -24.46 59.39 59.93
N LYS A 31 -24.38 60.20 58.87
CA LYS A 31 -24.52 61.66 58.98
C LYS A 31 -25.91 62.07 59.47
N ASN A 32 -26.96 61.39 59.02
CA ASN A 32 -28.32 61.65 59.46
C ASN A 32 -28.54 61.23 60.92
N PHE A 33 -27.98 60.09 61.33
CA PHE A 33 -28.00 59.63 62.72
C PHE A 33 -27.33 60.64 63.66
N VAL A 34 -26.12 61.11 63.32
CA VAL A 34 -25.41 62.11 64.14
C VAL A 34 -26.18 63.44 64.23
N LYS A 35 -26.82 63.86 63.13
CA LYS A 35 -27.66 65.08 63.13
C LYS A 35 -28.89 64.91 64.02
N TRP A 36 -29.57 63.77 63.92
CA TRP A 36 -30.73 63.44 64.74
C TRP A 36 -30.37 63.30 66.23
N THR A 37 -29.22 62.72 66.57
CA THR A 37 -28.77 62.69 67.97
C THR A 37 -28.46 64.08 68.51
N ASN A 38 -27.86 64.95 67.69
CA ASN A 38 -27.50 66.31 68.10
C ASN A 38 -28.71 67.25 68.23
N SER A 39 -29.84 66.97 67.56
CA SER A 39 -31.07 67.74 67.76
C SER A 39 -31.69 67.54 69.15
N PHE A 40 -31.36 66.47 69.87
CA PHE A 40 -31.79 66.28 71.27
C PHE A 40 -30.97 67.07 72.29
N TYR A 41 -29.76 67.49 71.95
CA TYR A 41 -28.83 68.20 72.87
C TYR A 41 -28.78 69.72 72.63
N ALA A 42 -29.52 70.24 71.64
CA ALA A 42 -29.57 71.66 71.32
C ALA A 42 -30.49 72.41 72.31
N GLU A 43 -29.99 72.76 73.48
CA GLU A 43 -30.75 73.41 74.56
C GLU A 43 -31.08 74.91 74.32
N ASN A 44 -30.97 75.44 73.09
CA ASN A 44 -31.18 76.87 72.83
C ASN A 44 -32.04 77.15 71.59
N GLY A 45 -33.35 76.99 71.75
CA GLY A 45 -34.42 77.79 71.13
C GLY A 45 -34.56 77.81 69.60
N ILE A 46 -35.63 77.21 69.09
CA ILE A 46 -36.78 77.87 68.42
C ILE A 46 -37.86 76.81 68.17
N LEU A 47 -39.12 77.20 68.36
CA LEU A 47 -40.39 76.44 68.39
C LEU A 47 -40.78 75.62 67.12
N ASN A 48 -39.83 75.01 66.40
CA ASN A 48 -40.07 74.13 65.24
C ASN A 48 -39.31 72.78 65.34
N GLU A 49 -38.82 72.40 66.52
CA GLU A 49 -37.90 71.26 66.70
C GLU A 49 -38.56 69.88 66.73
N GLU A 50 -39.83 69.75 67.13
CA GLU A 50 -40.54 68.46 67.18
C GLU A 50 -40.81 67.91 65.77
N GLU A 51 -41.42 68.70 64.86
CA GLU A 51 -41.61 68.30 63.46
C GLU A 51 -40.26 68.04 62.76
N ASN A 52 -39.21 68.79 63.07
CA ASN A 52 -37.88 68.57 62.48
C ASN A 52 -37.23 67.27 62.99
N SER A 53 -37.42 66.91 64.26
CA SER A 53 -36.91 65.66 64.83
C SER A 53 -37.65 64.43 64.27
N GLU A 54 -38.98 64.52 64.10
CA GLU A 54 -39.79 63.47 63.48
C GLU A 54 -39.43 63.27 62.00
N ASN A 55 -39.28 64.35 61.24
CA ASN A 55 -38.82 64.30 59.85
C ASN A 55 -37.40 63.70 59.72
N LEU A 56 -36.49 64.01 60.64
CA LEU A 56 -35.14 63.42 60.68
C LEU A 56 -35.18 61.93 61.02
N TYR A 57 -36.08 61.51 61.91
CA TYR A 57 -36.31 60.12 62.24
C TYR A 57 -36.88 59.33 61.06
N GLU A 58 -37.89 59.86 60.35
CA GLU A 58 -38.43 59.23 59.14
C GLU A 58 -37.37 59.09 58.04
N GLN A 59 -36.52 60.12 57.85
CA GLN A 59 -35.39 60.05 56.93
C GLN A 59 -34.37 59.00 57.34
N LEU A 60 -34.14 58.81 58.65
CA LEU A 60 -33.25 57.79 59.17
C LEU A 60 -33.80 56.38 58.89
N VAL A 61 -35.06 56.13 59.25
CA VAL A 61 -35.75 54.85 59.01
C VAL A 61 -35.78 54.53 57.51
N SER A 62 -36.09 55.52 56.67
CA SER A 62 -36.03 55.36 55.20
C SER A 62 -34.62 54.98 54.75
N SER A 63 -33.58 55.69 55.20
CA SER A 63 -32.20 55.38 54.80
C SER A 63 -31.70 54.01 55.31
N LEU A 64 -32.18 53.57 56.48
CA LEU A 64 -31.92 52.23 57.01
C LEU A 64 -32.57 51.16 56.13
N GLY A 65 -33.84 51.34 55.75
CA GLY A 65 -34.53 50.40 54.85
C GLY A 65 -33.86 50.27 53.48
N HIS A 66 -33.30 51.35 52.93
CA HIS A 66 -32.50 51.29 51.70
C HIS A 66 -31.19 50.51 51.89
N ALA A 67 -30.52 50.67 53.03
CA ALA A 67 -29.29 49.93 53.34
C ALA A 67 -29.56 48.43 53.54
N GLU A 68 -30.64 48.07 54.25
CA GLU A 68 -31.08 46.69 54.43
C GLU A 68 -31.44 46.02 53.11
N PHE A 69 -32.18 46.73 52.24
CA PHE A 69 -32.50 46.24 50.90
C PHE A 69 -31.23 46.01 50.06
N GLY A 70 -30.26 46.93 50.12
CA GLY A 70 -28.96 46.78 49.45
C GLY A 70 -28.21 45.52 49.92
N LEU A 71 -28.17 45.28 51.23
CA LEU A 71 -27.53 44.10 51.81
C LEU A 71 -28.18 42.79 51.29
N ILE A 72 -29.51 42.70 51.35
CA ILE A 72 -30.26 41.53 50.90
C ILE A 72 -30.04 41.30 49.39
N ARG A 73 -30.11 42.35 48.58
CA ARG A 73 -29.83 42.29 47.15
C ARG A 73 -28.43 41.75 46.88
N ASN A 74 -27.42 42.25 47.57
CA ASN A 74 -26.04 41.78 47.40
C ASN A 74 -25.87 40.32 47.79
N GLN A 75 -26.53 39.88 48.87
CA GLN A 75 -26.53 38.48 49.25
C GLN A 75 -27.07 37.59 48.11
N PHE A 76 -28.18 37.98 47.48
CA PHE A 76 -28.70 37.28 46.31
C PHE A 76 -27.75 37.31 45.11
N ILE A 77 -27.11 38.45 44.84
CA ILE A 77 -26.11 38.56 43.76
C ILE A 77 -24.92 37.62 44.03
N VAL A 78 -24.42 37.55 45.27
CA VAL A 78 -23.33 36.63 45.62
C VAL A 78 -23.75 35.18 45.43
N GLU A 79 -24.96 34.80 45.86
CA GLU A 79 -25.48 33.44 45.67
C GLU A 79 -25.67 33.10 44.18
N MET A 80 -26.24 34.03 43.41
CA MET A 80 -26.40 33.90 41.95
C MET A 80 -25.04 33.72 41.27
N ASN A 81 -24.06 34.58 41.58
CA ASN A 81 -22.72 34.51 41.02
C ASN A 81 -22.02 33.20 41.36
N LYS A 82 -22.22 32.67 42.58
CA LYS A 82 -21.67 31.36 42.97
C LYS A 82 -22.26 30.24 42.13
N ASN A 83 -23.58 30.22 41.94
CA ASN A 83 -24.24 29.24 41.09
C ASN A 83 -23.79 29.38 39.62
N GLU A 84 -23.64 30.60 39.13
CA GLU A 84 -23.16 30.86 37.77
C GLU A 84 -21.71 30.36 37.57
N GLN A 85 -20.82 30.57 38.56
CA GLN A 85 -19.46 30.03 38.55
C GLN A 85 -19.44 28.50 38.50
N GLU A 86 -20.30 27.84 39.28
CA GLU A 86 -20.42 26.37 39.25
C GLU A 86 -20.91 25.89 37.88
N ASN A 87 -21.90 26.57 37.29
CA ASN A 87 -22.39 26.25 35.95
C ASN A 87 -21.30 26.43 34.87
N TYR A 88 -20.52 27.51 34.92
CA TYR A 88 -19.40 27.71 34.00
C TYR A 88 -18.33 26.65 34.14
N LYS A 89 -18.05 26.19 35.37
CA LYS A 89 -17.12 25.08 35.60
C LYS A 89 -17.62 23.79 34.96
N MET A 90 -18.89 23.46 35.16
CA MET A 90 -19.52 22.28 34.54
C MET A 90 -19.50 22.36 33.01
N LEU A 91 -19.79 23.54 32.46
CA LEU A 91 -19.75 23.77 31.01
C LEU A 91 -18.33 23.62 30.46
N TYR A 92 -17.33 24.13 31.17
CA TYR A 92 -15.93 23.99 30.81
C TYR A 92 -15.49 22.52 30.77
N GLU A 93 -15.85 21.74 31.80
CA GLU A 93 -15.57 20.30 31.85
C GLU A 93 -16.26 19.55 30.69
N LYS A 94 -17.52 19.91 30.38
CA LYS A 94 -18.25 19.33 29.25
C LYS A 94 -17.55 19.61 27.92
N ILE A 95 -17.18 20.86 27.66
CA ILE A 95 -16.48 21.27 26.44
C ILE A 95 -15.12 20.55 26.35
N SER A 96 -14.37 20.48 27.45
CA SER A 96 -13.09 19.76 27.50
C SER A 96 -13.25 18.29 27.13
N ASN A 97 -14.27 17.62 27.68
CA ASN A 97 -14.58 16.22 27.36
C ASN A 97 -15.00 16.03 25.89
N GLU A 98 -15.78 16.95 25.33
CA GLU A 98 -16.16 16.92 23.91
C GLU A 98 -14.96 17.12 22.99
N ILE A 99 -14.04 18.02 23.35
CA ILE A 99 -12.76 18.22 22.64
C ILE A 99 -11.92 16.94 22.68
N GLU A 100 -11.81 16.28 23.83
CA GLU A 100 -11.05 15.03 23.94
C GLU A 100 -11.68 13.91 23.10
N LYS A 101 -13.01 13.79 23.11
CA LYS A 101 -13.74 12.86 22.24
C LYS A 101 -13.52 13.15 20.77
N ALA A 102 -13.56 14.42 20.35
CA ALA A 102 -13.29 14.81 18.98
C ALA A 102 -11.84 14.48 18.56
N LYS A 103 -10.86 14.73 19.45
CA LYS A 103 -9.46 14.34 19.21
C LYS A 103 -9.29 12.84 19.03
N LYS A 104 -9.95 12.02 19.87
CA LYS A 104 -9.93 10.55 19.73
C LYS A 104 -10.52 10.10 18.38
N LYS A 105 -11.67 10.66 17.98
CA LYS A 105 -12.28 10.38 16.67
C LYS A 105 -11.38 10.78 15.50
N ILE A 106 -10.66 11.89 15.60
CA ILE A 106 -9.70 12.28 14.56
C ILE A 106 -8.58 11.25 14.43
N ILE A 107 -8.07 10.72 15.54
CA ILE A 107 -7.00 9.70 15.54
C ILE A 107 -7.52 8.41 14.90
N GLU A 108 -8.72 7.96 15.29
CA GLU A 108 -9.40 6.80 14.72
C GLU A 108 -9.61 6.95 13.20
N ASN A 109 -10.23 8.04 12.76
CA ASN A 109 -10.45 8.33 11.35
C ASN A 109 -9.15 8.41 10.54
N LYS A 110 -8.06 8.91 11.15
CA LYS A 110 -6.73 8.92 10.50
C LYS A 110 -6.22 7.50 10.27
N ALA A 111 -6.40 6.60 11.24
CA ALA A 111 -5.99 5.20 11.11
C ALA A 111 -6.82 4.51 10.02
N GLU A 112 -8.15 4.65 10.05
CA GLU A 112 -9.05 4.11 9.02
C GLU A 112 -8.69 4.63 7.61
N LEU A 113 -8.34 5.90 7.50
CA LEU A 113 -7.95 6.50 6.23
C LEU A 113 -6.65 5.90 5.66
N VAL A 114 -5.69 5.57 6.52
CA VAL A 114 -4.46 4.87 6.09
C VAL A 114 -4.79 3.46 5.58
N GLU A 115 -5.66 2.73 6.29
CA GLU A 115 -6.10 1.40 5.84
C GLU A 115 -6.87 1.46 4.52
N ALA A 116 -7.79 2.41 4.39
CA ALA A 116 -8.55 2.62 3.15
C ALA A 116 -7.63 2.97 1.97
N ARG A 117 -6.59 3.80 2.18
CA ARG A 117 -5.57 4.08 1.17
C ARG A 117 -4.80 2.82 0.76
N LYS A 118 -4.43 1.97 1.72
CA LYS A 118 -3.76 0.70 1.44
C LYS A 118 -4.64 -0.23 0.59
N ILE A 119 -5.92 -0.38 0.95
CA ILE A 119 -6.88 -1.18 0.19
C ILE A 119 -7.02 -0.64 -1.24
N ARG A 120 -7.13 0.68 -1.40
CA ARG A 120 -7.21 1.31 -2.72
C ARG A 120 -5.97 1.04 -3.56
N LYS A 121 -4.77 1.16 -2.98
CA LYS A 121 -3.51 0.88 -3.67
C LYS A 121 -3.46 -0.58 -4.13
N ASN A 122 -3.76 -1.52 -3.24
CA ASN A 122 -3.80 -2.94 -3.58
C ASN A 122 -4.80 -3.22 -4.72
N ARG A 123 -5.99 -2.59 -4.68
CA ARG A 123 -6.99 -2.74 -5.74
C ARG A 123 -6.48 -2.22 -7.08
N GLN A 124 -5.80 -1.07 -7.10
CA GLN A 124 -5.20 -0.54 -8.32
C GLN A 124 -4.10 -1.45 -8.87
N GLU A 125 -3.26 -2.03 -8.01
CA GLU A 125 -2.25 -3.01 -8.40
C GLU A 125 -2.88 -4.26 -9.02
N TYR A 126 -3.97 -4.78 -8.41
CA TYR A 126 -4.72 -5.89 -8.98
C TYR A 126 -5.36 -5.54 -10.33
N ASP A 127 -5.94 -4.34 -10.48
CA ASP A 127 -6.53 -3.89 -11.74
C ASP A 127 -5.49 -3.78 -12.86
N VAL A 128 -4.27 -3.30 -12.54
CA VAL A 128 -3.15 -3.23 -13.49
C VAL A 128 -2.72 -4.64 -13.91
N LEU A 129 -2.54 -5.56 -12.95
CA LEU A 129 -2.18 -6.95 -13.25
C LEU A 129 -3.29 -7.65 -14.06
N ALA A 130 -4.55 -7.42 -13.73
CA ALA A 130 -5.68 -8.01 -14.45
C ALA A 130 -5.72 -7.55 -15.91
N LYS A 131 -5.46 -6.26 -16.18
CA LYS A 131 -5.34 -5.75 -17.56
C LYS A 131 -4.19 -6.40 -18.32
N GLN A 132 -3.04 -6.63 -17.67
CA GLN A 132 -1.92 -7.34 -18.29
C GLN A 132 -2.26 -8.80 -18.59
N ILE A 133 -2.98 -9.48 -17.68
CA ILE A 133 -3.43 -10.86 -17.87
C ILE A 133 -4.42 -10.96 -19.04
N LEU A 134 -5.30 -9.97 -19.20
CA LEU A 134 -6.31 -9.95 -20.27
C LEU A 134 -5.70 -9.86 -21.69
N ASN A 135 -4.44 -9.43 -21.82
CA ASN A 135 -3.73 -9.43 -23.10
C ASN A 135 -3.37 -10.85 -23.56
N TYR A 136 -3.39 -11.84 -22.67
CA TYR A 136 -3.14 -13.24 -22.99
C TYR A 136 -4.48 -13.97 -23.27
N PRO A 137 -4.49 -14.93 -24.21
CA PRO A 137 -5.69 -15.72 -24.52
C PRO A 137 -6.13 -16.58 -23.32
N ASP A 138 -7.37 -17.04 -23.36
CA ASP A 138 -7.90 -17.87 -22.28
C ASP A 138 -7.04 -19.13 -22.08
N ARG A 139 -6.89 -19.53 -20.81
CA ARG A 139 -6.04 -20.66 -20.43
C ARG A 139 -6.46 -21.96 -21.11
N ARG A 140 -7.78 -22.15 -21.31
CA ARG A 140 -8.33 -23.35 -21.93
C ARG A 140 -7.96 -23.42 -23.41
N GLU A 141 -8.13 -22.32 -24.13
CA GLU A 141 -7.75 -22.21 -25.55
C GLU A 141 -6.24 -22.43 -25.71
N MET A 142 -5.42 -21.82 -24.86
CA MET A 142 -3.96 -22.05 -24.90
C MET A 142 -3.60 -23.51 -24.63
N GLN A 143 -4.25 -24.19 -23.68
CA GLN A 143 -4.05 -25.62 -23.44
C GLN A 143 -4.47 -26.49 -24.63
N GLU A 144 -5.55 -26.14 -25.32
CA GLU A 144 -5.99 -26.85 -26.51
C GLU A 144 -5.00 -26.69 -27.68
N THR A 145 -4.52 -25.47 -27.93
CA THR A 145 -3.49 -25.22 -28.95
C THR A 145 -2.19 -25.98 -28.66
N ILE A 146 -1.77 -26.05 -27.40
CA ILE A 146 -0.61 -26.86 -26.99
C ILE A 146 -0.82 -28.33 -27.34
N LYS A 147 -1.97 -28.91 -26.94
CA LYS A 147 -2.28 -30.33 -27.27
C LYS A 147 -2.30 -30.58 -28.77
N ASN A 148 -2.87 -29.67 -29.56
CA ASN A 148 -2.92 -29.79 -31.01
C ASN A 148 -1.51 -29.72 -31.64
N LEU A 149 -0.65 -28.82 -31.13
CA LEU A 149 0.74 -28.72 -31.57
C LEU A 149 1.55 -29.97 -31.18
N GLU A 150 1.38 -30.48 -29.97
CA GLU A 150 2.01 -31.73 -29.51
C GLU A 150 1.61 -32.91 -30.41
N ALA A 151 0.31 -33.07 -30.71
CA ALA A 151 -0.17 -34.09 -31.63
C ALA A 151 0.41 -33.93 -33.04
N LYS A 152 0.56 -32.69 -33.52
CA LYS A 152 1.17 -32.41 -34.82
C LYS A 152 2.66 -32.73 -34.85
N VAL A 153 3.40 -32.39 -33.80
CA VAL A 153 4.82 -32.78 -33.66
C VAL A 153 4.97 -34.30 -33.66
N GLU A 154 4.12 -35.01 -32.91
CA GLU A 154 4.12 -36.47 -32.87
C GLU A 154 3.84 -37.07 -34.26
N SER A 155 2.88 -36.52 -35.00
CA SER A 155 2.59 -36.96 -36.38
C SER A 155 3.75 -36.71 -37.34
N LEU A 156 4.45 -35.58 -37.21
CA LEU A 156 5.59 -35.23 -38.05
C LEU A 156 6.79 -36.15 -37.78
N LYS A 157 7.06 -36.46 -36.50
CA LYS A 157 8.10 -37.43 -36.12
C LYS A 157 7.83 -38.82 -36.69
N LYS A 158 6.56 -39.26 -36.68
CA LYS A 158 6.16 -40.53 -37.32
C LYS A 158 6.39 -40.50 -38.83
N ALA A 159 6.00 -39.41 -39.49
CA ALA A 159 6.23 -39.24 -40.92
C ALA A 159 7.73 -39.21 -41.26
N GLU A 160 8.55 -38.52 -40.47
CA GLU A 160 10.01 -38.50 -40.59
C GLU A 160 10.59 -39.92 -40.51
N CYS A 161 10.24 -40.68 -39.47
CA CYS A 161 10.64 -42.08 -39.32
C CYS A 161 10.20 -42.96 -40.52
N ASP A 162 8.99 -42.76 -41.03
CA ASP A 162 8.51 -43.45 -42.23
C ASP A 162 9.32 -43.09 -43.49
N TYR A 163 9.72 -41.83 -43.64
CA TYR A 163 10.57 -41.39 -44.74
C TYR A 163 11.99 -41.93 -44.63
N ASP A 164 12.59 -41.94 -43.43
CA ASP A 164 13.90 -42.54 -43.19
C ASP A 164 13.89 -44.03 -43.53
N ARG A 165 12.85 -44.75 -43.10
CA ARG A 165 12.66 -46.17 -43.45
C ARG A 165 12.57 -46.38 -44.97
N LYS A 166 11.89 -45.48 -45.69
CA LYS A 166 11.81 -45.53 -47.17
C LYS A 166 13.15 -45.21 -47.83
N ILE A 167 13.92 -44.26 -47.30
CA ILE A 167 15.26 -43.93 -47.81
C ILE A 167 16.19 -45.13 -47.62
N ASP A 168 16.19 -45.76 -46.45
CA ASP A 168 17.01 -46.94 -46.18
C ASP A 168 16.62 -48.13 -47.06
N LEU A 169 15.33 -48.34 -47.29
CA LEU A 169 14.86 -49.36 -48.22
C LEU A 169 15.39 -49.09 -49.64
N ARG A 170 15.31 -47.84 -50.12
CA ARG A 170 15.82 -47.47 -51.45
C ARG A 170 17.35 -47.58 -51.52
N ARG A 171 18.09 -47.24 -50.46
CA ARG A 171 19.54 -47.45 -50.37
C ARG A 171 19.89 -48.94 -50.50
N LYS A 172 19.17 -49.81 -49.78
CA LYS A 172 19.32 -51.27 -49.88
C LYS A 172 19.01 -51.78 -51.28
N GLN A 173 17.89 -51.35 -51.88
CA GLN A 173 17.53 -51.70 -53.26
C GLN A 173 18.61 -51.25 -54.27
N PHE A 174 19.12 -50.02 -54.12
CA PHE A 174 20.18 -49.49 -54.97
C PHE A 174 21.49 -50.26 -54.81
N SER A 175 21.84 -50.66 -53.58
CA SER A 175 23.00 -51.53 -53.33
C SER A 175 22.90 -52.88 -54.04
N VAL A 176 21.70 -53.49 -54.08
CA VAL A 176 21.47 -54.73 -54.83
C VAL A 176 21.64 -54.49 -56.33
N VAL A 177 21.10 -53.41 -56.87
CA VAL A 177 21.28 -53.05 -58.30
C VAL A 177 22.75 -52.80 -58.63
N LEU A 178 23.48 -52.07 -57.78
CA LEU A 178 24.92 -51.84 -57.93
C LEU A 178 25.71 -53.14 -57.90
N GLN A 179 25.36 -54.06 -57.00
CA GLN A 179 26.00 -55.38 -56.93
C GLN A 179 25.72 -56.19 -58.19
N SER A 180 24.48 -56.22 -58.69
CA SER A 180 24.12 -56.86 -59.96
C SER A 180 24.85 -56.22 -61.16
N LEU A 181 24.99 -54.89 -61.18
CA LEU A 181 25.76 -54.17 -62.20
C LEU A 181 27.24 -54.54 -62.13
N SER A 182 27.81 -54.61 -60.93
CA SER A 182 29.19 -55.07 -60.73
C SER A 182 29.36 -56.51 -61.17
N SER A 183 28.41 -57.39 -60.89
CA SER A 183 28.44 -58.79 -61.34
C SER A 183 28.35 -58.90 -62.85
N LEU A 184 27.49 -58.11 -63.50
CA LEU A 184 27.41 -58.03 -64.96
C LEU A 184 28.68 -57.43 -65.58
N LYS A 185 29.23 -56.38 -64.97
CA LYS A 185 30.51 -55.81 -65.38
C LYS A 185 31.62 -56.87 -65.27
N ASN A 186 31.69 -57.59 -64.16
CA ASN A 186 32.65 -58.66 -63.97
C ASN A 186 32.42 -59.80 -64.97
N LEU A 187 31.18 -60.09 -65.35
CA LEU A 187 30.84 -61.07 -66.39
C LEU A 187 31.33 -60.61 -67.77
N ILE A 188 31.13 -59.34 -68.12
CA ILE A 188 31.65 -58.75 -69.37
C ILE A 188 33.19 -58.69 -69.35
N GLU A 189 33.80 -58.35 -68.22
CA GLU A 189 35.27 -58.40 -68.03
C GLU A 189 35.80 -59.85 -68.10
N SER A 190 35.02 -60.84 -67.65
CA SER A 190 35.36 -62.24 -67.84
C SER A 190 35.13 -62.73 -69.27
N ASP A 191 34.11 -62.25 -69.98
CA ASP A 191 33.82 -62.59 -71.37
C ASP A 191 34.82 -61.94 -72.34
N THR A 192 35.28 -60.72 -72.05
CA THR A 192 36.41 -60.10 -72.76
C THR A 192 37.73 -60.81 -72.47
N ASN A 193 37.94 -61.31 -71.24
CA ASN A 193 39.02 -62.25 -70.97
C ASN A 193 38.84 -63.59 -71.70
N ILE A 194 37.62 -64.10 -71.89
CA ILE A 194 37.34 -65.31 -72.67
C ILE A 194 37.60 -65.06 -74.17
N ASP A 195 37.35 -63.86 -74.68
CA ASP A 195 37.69 -63.48 -76.06
C ASP A 195 39.21 -63.31 -76.26
N GLU A 196 39.93 -62.83 -75.24
CA GLU A 196 41.40 -62.90 -75.17
C GLU A 196 41.91 -64.36 -75.03
N TYR A 197 41.18 -65.23 -74.32
CA TYR A 197 41.52 -66.65 -74.14
C TYR A 197 41.22 -67.47 -75.40
N LEU A 198 40.15 -67.17 -76.15
CA LEU A 198 39.81 -67.80 -77.43
C LEU A 198 40.78 -67.38 -78.53
N ASN A 199 41.31 -66.15 -78.50
CA ASN A 199 42.41 -65.73 -79.36
C ASN A 199 43.78 -66.33 -78.95
N GLN A 200 43.94 -66.81 -77.71
CA GLN A 200 45.18 -67.46 -77.23
C GLN A 200 45.25 -68.97 -77.49
N ILE A 201 44.15 -69.64 -77.86
CA ILE A 201 44.15 -71.09 -78.13
C ILE A 201 44.72 -71.45 -79.53
N GLU A 202 44.95 -70.48 -80.43
CA GLU A 202 45.55 -70.72 -81.76
C GLU A 202 47.09 -70.69 -81.84
N MET A 203 47.83 -70.43 -80.75
CA MET A 203 49.31 -70.40 -80.80
C MET A 203 49.97 -71.18 -79.64
N HIS A 204 50.09 -72.48 -79.89
CA HIS A 204 51.09 -73.48 -79.47
C HIS A 204 52.33 -73.00 -78.67
N ASP A 205 52.62 -73.76 -77.60
CA ASP A 205 53.89 -74.12 -76.94
C ASP A 205 55.04 -73.09 -76.78
N ASP A 206 55.53 -72.88 -75.54
CA ASP A 206 56.71 -73.60 -75.02
C ASP A 206 57.10 -73.21 -73.56
N ALA A 207 57.43 -74.24 -72.78
CA ALA A 207 58.31 -74.35 -71.59
C ALA A 207 58.57 -73.22 -70.53
N HIS A 208 58.25 -73.58 -69.26
CA HIS A 208 59.11 -73.59 -68.03
C HIS A 208 59.77 -72.27 -67.51
N MET A 209 60.01 -71.98 -66.22
CA MET A 209 59.95 -72.66 -64.90
C MET A 209 60.28 -71.69 -63.73
N SER A 210 59.78 -72.01 -62.52
CA SER A 210 60.37 -71.72 -61.17
C SER A 210 60.30 -70.28 -60.61
N LYS A 211 60.15 -69.96 -59.30
CA LYS A 211 60.03 -70.72 -58.02
C LYS A 211 59.66 -69.74 -56.85
N SER A 212 58.85 -70.25 -55.91
CA SER A 212 58.93 -70.16 -54.42
C SER A 212 58.88 -68.85 -53.59
N ARG A 213 57.99 -68.88 -52.55
CA ARG A 213 58.12 -68.62 -51.07
C ARG A 213 57.04 -67.66 -50.53
N ILE A 214 56.03 -68.12 -49.76
CA ILE A 214 55.94 -68.45 -48.31
C ILE A 214 55.68 -67.25 -47.37
N LYS A 215 54.48 -67.30 -46.72
CA LYS A 215 54.04 -66.85 -45.37
C LYS A 215 53.99 -65.33 -45.08
N LYS A 216 53.08 -64.77 -44.25
CA LYS A 216 52.21 -65.29 -43.18
C LYS A 216 51.19 -64.21 -42.75
N ASP A 217 50.06 -64.64 -42.17
CA ASP A 217 49.33 -64.11 -41.01
C ASP A 217 49.07 -62.59 -40.85
N GLN A 218 47.81 -62.17 -40.71
CA GLN A 218 47.05 -62.14 -39.44
C GLN A 218 45.74 -61.32 -39.61
N SER A 219 44.60 -61.98 -39.36
CA SER A 219 43.37 -61.40 -38.78
C SER A 219 43.69 -60.92 -37.33
N PRO A 220 42.88 -60.07 -36.63
CA PRO A 220 41.45 -60.34 -36.36
C PRO A 220 40.53 -59.08 -36.14
N GLU A 221 39.20 -59.21 -36.31
CA GLU A 221 38.13 -59.29 -35.26
C GLU A 221 37.38 -57.93 -35.06
N THR A 222 36.06 -57.84 -35.36
CA THR A 222 34.86 -57.95 -34.46
C THR A 222 34.84 -56.87 -33.36
N ASN A 223 33.75 -56.23 -32.90
CA ASN A 223 32.30 -56.44 -32.87
C ASN A 223 31.64 -55.10 -32.39
N GLU A 224 30.46 -54.70 -32.84
CA GLU A 224 29.13 -54.72 -32.15
C GLU A 224 28.86 -53.71 -31.01
N GLU A 225 27.59 -53.23 -31.01
CA GLU A 225 26.76 -52.54 -29.98
C GLU A 225 26.94 -51.02 -29.75
N MET A 226 25.94 -50.15 -30.04
CA MET A 226 24.62 -49.89 -29.41
C MET A 226 24.70 -49.29 -28.00
N ASP A 227 24.38 -48.00 -27.82
CA ASP A 227 23.22 -47.51 -27.04
C ASP A 227 23.17 -45.98 -26.81
N GLU A 228 21.94 -45.55 -26.54
CA GLU A 228 21.37 -44.21 -26.29
C GLU A 228 21.99 -43.43 -25.12
N ASP A 229 21.98 -42.08 -25.15
CA ASP A 229 21.05 -41.27 -24.34
C ASP A 229 21.31 -39.73 -24.40
N THR A 230 20.24 -39.01 -24.70
CA THR A 230 19.72 -37.74 -24.12
C THR A 230 20.63 -36.85 -23.25
N LYS A 231 20.80 -35.56 -23.65
CA LYS A 231 20.34 -34.36 -22.90
C LYS A 231 20.71 -33.03 -23.58
N GLN A 232 19.68 -32.23 -23.83
CA GLN A 232 19.77 -30.79 -24.06
C GLN A 232 19.95 -30.07 -22.73
N GLU A 233 20.94 -29.19 -22.61
CA GLU A 233 20.99 -28.18 -21.56
C GLU A 233 20.48 -26.85 -22.10
N THR A 234 19.30 -26.47 -21.60
CA THR A 234 18.75 -25.12 -21.63
C THR A 234 19.36 -24.33 -20.46
N HIS A 235 19.93 -23.16 -20.75
CA HIS A 235 20.25 -22.18 -19.73
C HIS A 235 19.35 -20.96 -19.88
N THR A 236 18.33 -20.95 -19.04
CA THR A 236 17.40 -19.88 -18.72
C THR A 236 18.16 -18.73 -18.06
N LYS A 237 18.33 -17.59 -18.74
CA LYS A 237 18.62 -16.32 -18.06
C LYS A 237 17.31 -15.71 -17.58
N ARG A 238 16.96 -15.98 -16.31
CA ARG A 238 16.15 -15.09 -15.48
C ARG A 238 17.05 -13.96 -15.01
N ASP A 239 16.70 -12.72 -15.34
CA ASP A 239 16.73 -11.57 -14.43
C ASP A 239 16.51 -10.27 -15.22
N LYS A 240 15.46 -9.55 -14.82
CA LYS A 240 15.34 -8.07 -14.74
C LYS A 240 13.87 -7.69 -14.56
N TYR A 241 13.36 -7.87 -13.35
CA TYR A 241 12.32 -6.96 -12.85
C TYR A 241 13.04 -5.73 -12.29
N SER A 242 13.12 -4.67 -13.08
CA SER A 242 13.35 -3.32 -12.56
C SER A 242 11.99 -2.65 -12.43
N ILE A 243 11.55 -2.49 -11.19
CA ILE A 243 10.42 -1.63 -10.81
C ILE A 243 10.90 -0.18 -11.01
N PRO A 244 10.21 0.66 -11.80
CA PRO A 244 10.49 2.10 -11.77
C PRO A 244 9.98 2.67 -10.45
N GLU A 245 10.87 3.29 -9.67
CA GLU A 245 10.51 4.25 -8.64
C GLU A 245 9.66 5.34 -9.31
N VAL A 246 8.37 5.38 -9.00
CA VAL A 246 7.53 6.53 -9.32
C VAL A 246 7.54 7.42 -8.09
N GLU A 247 8.20 8.56 -8.27
CA GLU A 247 8.35 9.65 -7.32
C GLU A 247 7.01 10.04 -6.69
N MET A 248 7.04 10.24 -5.37
CA MET A 248 5.96 10.86 -4.64
C MET A 248 5.94 12.35 -4.97
N GLU A 249 5.01 12.78 -5.82
CA GLU A 249 4.60 14.18 -5.83
C GLU A 249 3.56 14.40 -4.72
N GLU A 250 3.98 15.15 -3.70
CA GLU A 250 3.13 15.71 -2.66
C GLU A 250 2.24 16.82 -3.25
N SER A 251 0.92 16.71 -3.04
CA SER A 251 -0.05 17.82 -3.00
C SER A 251 -1.27 17.41 -2.20
#